data_AF-A0A958I6R1-F1
#
_entry.id   AF-A0A958I6R1-F1
#
_cell.length_a   1.000
_cell.length_b   1.000
_cell.length_c   1.000
_cell.angle_alpha   90.00
_cell.angle_beta   90.00
_cell.angle_gamma   90.00
#
_symmetry.space_group_name_H-M   'P 1'
#
loop_
_entity.id
_entity.type
_entity.pdbx_description
1 polymer ?
#
loop_
_entity_poly.entity_id
_entity_poly.type
_entity_poly.pdbx_seq_one_letter_code
_entity_poly.pdbx_strand_id
1 'polypeptide(L)' 'MITCKKWDIVLVPFPFTDLSTTKKRPALIVSPTEYNHGNEIVIAFVTSNLKSERTSDHIIREWQLAKLP' A
#
# COMPACT_ATOMS: atom_id res chain seq x y z
N MET A 1 8.45 17.63 -4.71
CA MET A 1 7.78 16.42 -5.25
C MET A 1 8.21 15.25 -4.40
N ILE A 2 7.28 14.40 -3.95
CA ILE A 2 7.63 13.18 -3.22
C ILE A 2 8.10 12.17 -4.29
N THR A 3 9.37 11.78 -4.24
CA THR A 3 9.91 10.78 -5.15
C THR A 3 9.69 9.39 -4.54
N CYS A 4 8.66 8.71 -5.01
CA CYS A 4 8.30 7.35 -4.62
C CYS A 4 8.97 6.35 -5.57
N LYS A 5 9.71 5.37 -5.05
CA LYS A 5 10.33 4.32 -5.87
C LYS A 5 9.46 3.06 -5.90
N LYS A 6 9.60 2.27 -6.96
CA LYS A 6 9.01 0.93 -6.98
C LYS A 6 9.47 0.15 -5.73
N TRP A 7 8.55 -0.55 -5.08
CA TRP A 7 8.73 -1.31 -3.84
C TRP A 7 8.79 -0.52 -2.53
N ASP A 8 8.71 0.82 -2.58
CA ASP A 8 8.53 1.60 -1.35
C ASP A 8 7.16 1.31 -0.72
N ILE A 9 7.10 1.37 0.61
CA ILE A 9 5.87 1.34 1.39
C ILE A 9 5.50 2.78 1.76
N VAL A 10 4.30 3.20 1.37
CA VAL A 10 3.78 4.54 1.66
C VAL A 10 2.49 4.46 2.47
N LEU A 11 2.23 5.50 3.25
CA LEU A 11 0.95 5.67 3.94
C LEU A 11 0.01 6.48 3.07
N VAL A 12 -1.10 5.87 2.65
CA VAL A 12 -2.14 6.55 1.88
C VAL A 12 -3.40 6.75 2.72
N PRO A 13 -4.12 7.87 2.53
CA PRO A 13 -5.43 8.04 3.13
C PRO A 13 -6.38 7.03 2.50
N PHE A 14 -6.90 6.09 3.29
CA PHE A 14 -7.91 5.16 2.83
C PHE A 14 -9.27 5.54 3.45
N PRO A 15 -10.31 5.76 2.62
CA PRO A 15 -11.63 6.02 3.15
C PRO A 15 -12.14 4.78 3.87
N PHE A 16 -12.76 4.96 5.03
CA PHE A 16 -13.66 3.92 5.49
C PHE A 16 -14.89 3.85 4.60
N THR A 17 -15.52 2.68 4.56
CA THR A 17 -16.75 2.44 3.80
C THR A 17 -17.87 3.42 4.16
N ASP A 18 -17.83 4.00 5.36
CA ASP A 18 -18.79 5.00 5.85
C ASP A 18 -18.32 6.46 5.67
N LEU A 19 -17.12 6.70 5.11
CA LEU A 19 -16.49 8.01 4.91
C LEU A 19 -16.36 8.87 6.18
N SER A 20 -16.58 8.31 7.38
CA SER A 20 -16.66 9.07 8.63
C SER A 20 -15.28 9.52 9.12
N THR A 21 -14.25 8.77 8.77
CA THR A 21 -12.86 9.01 9.17
C THR A 21 -11.91 8.59 8.04
N THR A 22 -10.65 9.04 8.12
CA THR A 22 -9.58 8.56 7.26
C THR A 22 -8.54 7.84 8.11
N LYS A 23 -8.32 6.55 7.85
CA LYS A 23 -7.16 5.84 8.39
C LYS A 23 -6.05 5.86 7.35
N LYS A 24 -4.83 6.15 7.80
CA LYS A 24 -3.63 5.92 7.00
C LYS A 24 -3.40 4.42 6.91
N ARG A 25 -3.38 3.87 5.69
CA ARG A 25 -3.09 2.45 5.47
C ARG A 25 -1.79 2.31 4.69
N PRO A 26 -0.95 1.31 5.01
CA PRO A 26 0.21 1.00 4.20
C PRO A 26 -0.23 0.53 2.82
N ALA A 27 0.52 0.95 1.80
CA ALA A 27 0.40 0.46 0.43
C ALA A 27 1.79 0.32 -0.19
N LEU A 28 1.94 -0.69 -1.05
CA LEU A 28 3.16 -0.97 -1.80
C LEU A 28 3.10 -0.30 -3.16
N ILE A 29 4.14 0.43 -3.54
CA ILE A 29 4.24 0.99 -4.89
C ILE A 29 4.67 -0.10 -5.88
N VAL A 30 3.84 -0.34 -6.90
CA VAL A 30 4.08 -1.38 -7.92
C VAL A 30 4.43 -0.82 -9.29
N SER A 31 4.12 0.46 -9.55
CA SER A 31 4.53 1.15 -10.78
C SER A 31 6.04 1.39 -10.83
N PRO A 32 6.66 1.38 -12.03
CA PRO A 32 8.07 1.70 -12.21
C PRO A 32 8.44 3.08 -11.66
N THR A 33 9.66 3.23 -11.14
CA THR A 33 10.15 4.50 -10.58
C THR A 33 10.08 5.62 -11.61
N GLU A 34 10.35 5.32 -12.88
CA GLU A 34 10.29 6.25 -14.01
C GLU A 34 8.87 6.76 -14.26
N TYR A 35 7.85 5.93 -14.00
CA TYR A 35 6.44 6.31 -14.09
C TYR A 35 6.01 7.21 -12.92
N ASN A 36 6.56 6.95 -11.74
CA ASN A 36 6.24 7.67 -10.50
C ASN A 36 6.72 9.14 -10.48
N HIS A 37 7.43 9.59 -11.52
CA HIS A 37 7.79 11.00 -11.70
C HIS A 37 6.61 11.87 -12.16
N GLY A 38 5.52 11.25 -12.65
CA GLY A 38 4.27 11.94 -12.98
C GLY A 38 3.44 12.29 -11.74
N ASN A 39 2.15 12.58 -11.98
CA ASN A 39 1.19 12.88 -10.92
C ASN A 39 0.43 11.64 -10.42
N GLU A 40 0.75 10.47 -10.96
CA GLU A 40 0.05 9.21 -10.73
C GLU A 40 1.03 8.14 -10.27
N ILE A 41 0.56 7.29 -9.37
CA ILE A 41 1.28 6.10 -8.92
C ILE A 41 0.29 4.94 -8.87
N VAL A 42 0.78 3.73 -9.16
CA VAL A 42 0.00 2.50 -9.00
C VAL A 42 0.48 1.80 -7.74
N ILE A 43 -0.47 1.49 -6.86
CA ILE A 43 -0.21 0.90 -5.55
C ILE A 43 -1.01 -0.39 -5.35
N ALA A 44 -0.48 -1.31 -4.56
CA ALA A 44 -1.18 -2.44 -4.01
C ALA A 44 -1.46 -2.21 -2.51
N PHE A 45 -2.71 -2.38 -2.08
CA PHE A 45 -3.07 -2.18 -0.68
C PHE A 45 -2.52 -3.30 0.21
N VAL A 46 -2.05 -2.92 1.40
CA VAL A 46 -1.62 -3.84 2.45
C VAL A 46 -2.61 -3.79 3.61
N THR A 47 -2.98 -4.95 4.14
CA THR A 47 -3.93 -5.08 5.24
C THR A 47 -3.50 -6.19 6.20
N SER A 48 -3.70 -5.99 7.50
CA SER A 48 -3.53 -7.02 8.53
C SER A 48 -4.76 -7.93 8.66
N ASN A 49 -5.86 -7.61 7.98
CA ASN A 49 -7.05 -8.46 7.95
C ASN A 49 -6.85 -9.64 7.00
N LEU A 50 -6.59 -10.82 7.55
CA LEU A 50 -6.36 -12.06 6.82
C LEU A 50 -7.66 -12.78 6.38
N LYS A 51 -8.84 -12.22 6.64
CA LYS A 51 -10.14 -12.83 6.26
C LYS A 51 -10.48 -12.67 4.77
N SER A 52 -9.60 -12.08 3.97
CA SER A 52 -9.82 -11.92 2.53
C SER A 52 -9.40 -13.19 1.81
N GLU A 53 -10.32 -13.78 1.04
CA GLU A 53 -10.09 -14.99 0.25
C GLU A 53 -9.94 -14.69 -1.25
N ARG A 54 -9.45 -13.49 -1.60
CA ARG A 54 -9.26 -13.14 -3.01
C ARG A 54 -8.06 -13.89 -3.56
N THR A 55 -8.20 -14.46 -4.74
CA THR A 55 -7.12 -15.18 -5.44
C THR A 55 -5.91 -14.31 -5.77
N SER A 56 -6.09 -12.98 -5.82
CA SER A 56 -5.04 -11.99 -6.05
C SER A 56 -4.26 -11.59 -4.78
N ASP A 57 -4.66 -12.09 -3.62
CA ASP A 57 -4.02 -11.73 -2.36
C ASP A 57 -2.72 -12.51 -2.17
N HIS A 58 -1.70 -11.83 -1.66
CA HIS A 58 -0.41 -12.44 -1.35
C HIS A 58 -0.08 -12.24 0.14
N ILE A 59 0.21 -13.34 0.83
CA ILE A 59 0.62 -13.31 2.23
C ILE A 59 2.06 -12.79 2.34
N ILE A 60 2.21 -11.63 2.99
CA ILE A 60 3.52 -11.07 3.34
C ILE A 60 4.05 -11.81 4.57
N ARG A 61 5.10 -12.62 4.38
CA ARG A 61 5.84 -13.28 5.47
C ARG A 61 6.92 -12.33 5.98
N GLU A 62 7.40 -12.59 7.20
CA GLU A 62 8.56 -11.88 7.78
C GLU A 62 8.41 -10.34 7.82
N TRP A 63 7.18 -9.83 7.78
CA TRP A 63 6.88 -8.39 7.78
C TRP A 63 7.45 -7.67 9.02
N GLN A 64 7.62 -8.40 10.12
CA GLN A 64 8.29 -7.93 11.34
C GLN A 64 9.77 -7.58 11.12
N LEU A 65 10.48 -8.36 10.28
CA LEU A 65 11.89 -8.05 9.92
C LEU A 65 11.97 -6.77 9.09
N ALA A 66 10.95 -6.52 8.27
CA ALA A 66 10.79 -5.30 7.48
C ALA A 66 10.30 -4.10 8.32
N LYS A 67 10.11 -4.26 9.64
CA LYS A 67 9.61 -3.22 10.56
C LYS A 67 8.27 -2.62 10.14
N LEU A 68 7.42 -3.42 9.49
CA LEU A 68 6.03 -3.04 9.24
C LEU A 68 5.22 -3.13 10.54
N PRO A 69 4.25 -2.24 10.77
CA PRO A 69 3.43 -2.22 11.99
C PRO A 69 2.41 -3.37 12.07
#